data_AF-A0A523C4C6-F1
#
_entry.id   AF-A0A523C4C6-F1
#
_cell.length_a   1.000
_cell.length_b   1.000
_cell.length_c   1.000
_cell.angle_alpha   90.00
_cell.angle_beta   90.00
_cell.angle_gamma   90.00
#
_symmetry.space_group_name_H-M   'P 1'
#
loop_
_entity.id
_entity.type
_entity.pdbx_description
1 polymer ?
#
loop_
_entity_poly.entity_id
_entity_poly.type
_entity_poly.pdbx_seq_one_letter_code
_entity_poly.pdbx_strand_id
1 'polypeptide(L)' 'MTTKLRQARLAAGLSVTQTGFALRVNPSLISQIESRSRYAYPKIRRELAKLLQVNEQELFDPEGMAKLA' A
#
# COMPACT_ATOMS: atom_id res chain seq x y z
N MET A 1 12.09 -7.49 -6.03
CA MET A 1 11.83 -7.29 -4.59
C MET A 1 10.33 -7.15 -4.40
N THR A 2 9.77 -7.84 -3.41
CA THR A 2 8.33 -7.79 -3.11
C THR A 2 8.14 -7.11 -1.75
N THR A 3 7.13 -6.25 -1.62
CA THR A 3 6.79 -5.57 -0.36
C THR A 3 5.63 -6.23 0.36
N LYS A 4 5.54 -6.05 1.68
CA LYS A 4 4.41 -6.51 2.50
C LYS A 4 3.10 -5.91 2.01
N LEU A 5 3.10 -4.65 1.59
CA LEU A 5 1.95 -4.00 0.96
C LEU A 5 1.46 -4.74 -0.29
N ARG A 6 2.39 -5.08 -1.20
CA ARG A 6 2.04 -5.82 -2.42
C ARG A 6 1.49 -7.21 -2.10
N GLN A 7 2.08 -7.91 -1.14
CA GLN A 7 1.58 -9.22 -0.68
C GLN A 7 0.17 -9.11 -0.11
N ALA A 8 -0.07 -8.15 0.79
CA ALA A 8 -1.38 -7.93 1.40
C ALA A 8 -2.43 -7.57 0.36
N ARG A 9 -2.11 -6.69 -0.60
CA ARG A 9 -3.03 -6.34 -1.69
C ARG A 9 -3.40 -7.55 -2.54
N LEU A 10 -2.42 -8.37 -2.90
CA LEU A 10 -2.66 -9.57 -3.71
C LEU A 10 -3.45 -10.63 -2.92
N ALA A 11 -3.18 -10.80 -1.62
CA ALA A 11 -3.94 -11.68 -0.74
C ALA A 11 -5.41 -11.23 -0.60
N ALA A 12 -5.67 -9.92 -0.65
CA ALA A 12 -7.02 -9.36 -0.70
C ALA A 12 -7.69 -9.47 -2.09
N GLY A 13 -7.01 -10.06 -3.09
CA GLY A 13 -7.54 -10.20 -4.46
C GLY A 13 -7.68 -8.88 -5.22
N LEU A 14 -7.05 -7.80 -4.77
CA LEU A 14 -7.17 -6.48 -5.38
C LEU A 14 -6.05 -6.23 -6.37
N SER A 15 -6.39 -5.64 -7.53
CA SER A 15 -5.39 -5.02 -8.43
C SER A 15 -4.97 -3.64 -7.92
N VAL A 16 -3.85 -3.14 -8.44
CA VAL A 16 -3.39 -1.75 -8.21
C VAL A 16 -4.49 -0.75 -8.63
N THR A 17 -5.12 -0.98 -9.78
CA THR A 17 -6.19 -0.13 -10.30
C THR A 17 -7.41 -0.10 -9.39
N GLN A 18 -7.90 -1.27 -8.95
CA GLN A 18 -9.01 -1.35 -7.99
C GLN A 18 -8.66 -0.66 -6.67
N THR A 19 -7.43 -0.82 -6.19
CA THR A 19 -6.94 -0.17 -4.96
C THR A 19 -6.93 1.35 -5.12
N GLY A 20 -6.41 1.86 -6.23
CA GLY A 20 -6.40 3.30 -6.54
C GLY A 20 -7.82 3.87 -6.57
N PHE A 21 -8.74 3.20 -7.27
CA PHE A 21 -10.14 3.63 -7.34
C PHE A 21 -10.85 3.59 -5.98
N ALA A 22 -10.65 2.52 -5.19
CA ALA A 22 -11.23 2.39 -3.85
C ALA A 22 -10.79 3.54 -2.93
N LEU A 23 -9.55 4.00 -3.07
CA LEU A 23 -8.98 5.09 -2.27
C LEU A 23 -9.08 6.46 -2.93
N ARG A 24 -9.71 6.57 -4.11
CA ARG A 24 -9.82 7.80 -4.91
C ARG A 24 -8.46 8.45 -5.19
N VAL A 25 -7.45 7.64 -5.49
CA VAL A 25 -6.11 8.08 -5.89
C VAL A 25 -5.71 7.48 -7.23
N ASN A 26 -4.74 8.10 -7.90
CA ASN A 26 -4.21 7.56 -9.15
C ASN A 26 -3.55 6.18 -8.88
N PRO A 27 -3.87 5.11 -9.65
CA PRO A 27 -3.25 3.78 -9.48
C PRO A 27 -1.71 3.79 -9.48
N SER A 28 -1.09 4.71 -10.23
CA SER A 28 0.37 4.87 -10.25
C SER A 28 0.94 5.22 -8.88
N LEU A 29 0.18 5.93 -8.02
CA LEU A 29 0.60 6.18 -6.63
C LEU A 29 0.78 4.85 -5.88
N ILE A 30 -0.16 3.93 -6.03
CA ILE A 30 -0.11 2.62 -5.36
C ILE A 30 1.10 1.83 -5.86
N SER A 31 1.33 1.78 -7.17
CA SER A 31 2.50 1.14 -7.76
C SER A 31 3.82 1.73 -7.24
N GLN A 32 3.93 3.06 -7.14
CA GLN A 32 5.11 3.76 -6.65
C GLN A 32 5.39 3.48 -5.17
N ILE A 33 4.34 3.36 -4.36
CA ILE A 33 4.46 2.98 -2.95
C ILE A 33 4.93 1.52 -2.85
N GLU A 34 4.32 0.62 -3.62
CA GLU A 34 4.67 -0.81 -3.61
C GLU A 34 6.10 -1.09 -4.07
N SER A 35 6.61 -0.30 -5.01
CA SER A 35 7.99 -0.40 -5.50
C SER A 35 9.00 0.29 -4.60
N ARG A 36 8.56 0.92 -3.50
CA ARG A 36 9.39 1.79 -2.65
C ARG A 36 10.04 2.95 -3.43
N SER A 37 9.49 3.36 -4.57
CA SER A 37 9.96 4.55 -5.28
C SER A 37 9.41 5.84 -4.66
N ARG A 38 8.38 5.74 -3.82
CA ARG A 38 7.75 6.85 -3.11
C ARG A 38 7.27 6.41 -1.73
N TYR A 39 7.43 7.28 -0.74
CA TYR A 39 6.84 7.06 0.59
C TYR A 39 5.31 7.25 0.56
N ALA A 40 4.62 6.54 1.45
CA ALA A 40 3.20 6.70 1.70
C ALA A 40 2.97 7.75 2.79
N TYR A 41 2.22 8.81 2.49
CA TYR A 41 1.86 9.83 3.48
C TYR A 41 0.84 9.30 4.52
N PRO A 42 0.72 9.90 5.72
CA PRO A 42 -0.06 9.31 6.82
C PRO A 42 -1.51 8.96 6.48
N LYS A 43 -2.20 9.77 5.67
CA LYS A 43 -3.57 9.48 5.25
C LYS A 43 -3.65 8.21 4.37
N ILE A 44 -2.80 8.08 3.34
CA ILE A 44 -2.86 6.91 2.46
C ILE A 44 -2.42 5.63 3.17
N ARG A 45 -1.49 5.71 4.15
CA ARG A 45 -1.09 4.58 4.98
C ARG A 45 -2.29 4.01 5.75
N ARG A 46 -3.04 4.88 6.45
CA ARG A 46 -4.25 4.50 7.18
C ARG A 46 -5.35 3.95 6.27
N GLU A 47 -5.55 4.58 5.10
CA GLU A 47 -6.55 4.14 4.13
C GLU A 47 -6.22 2.77 3.53
N LEU A 48 -4.95 2.51 3.20
CA LEU A 48 -4.48 1.20 2.73
C LEU A 48 -4.60 0.13 3.81
N ALA A 49 -4.16 0.43 5.04
CA ALA A 49 -4.30 -0.45 6.20
C ALA A 49 -5.77 -0.85 6.43
N LYS A 50 -6.67 0.14 6.38
CA LYS A 50 -8.12 -0.08 6.52
C LYS A 50 -8.69 -0.92 5.38
N LEU A 51 -8.35 -0.60 4.13
CA LEU A 51 -8.83 -1.32 2.96
C LEU A 51 -8.38 -2.79 2.95
N LEU A 52 -7.14 -3.03 3.37
CA LEU A 52 -6.53 -4.36 3.39
C LEU A 52 -6.78 -5.13 4.69
N GLN A 53 -7.44 -4.52 5.68
CA GLN A 53 -7.70 -5.07 7.02
C GLN A 53 -6.42 -5.55 7.74
N VAL A 54 -5.34 -4.78 7.62
CA VAL A 54 -4.02 -5.06 8.22
C VAL A 54 -3.54 -3.85 9.00
N ASN A 55 -2.75 -4.02 10.06
CA ASN A 55 -2.20 -2.87 10.78
C ASN A 55 -1.22 -2.06 9.91
N GLU A 56 -1.26 -0.73 10.04
CA GLU A 56 -0.35 0.17 9.30
C GLU A 56 1.13 -0.21 9.48
N GLN A 57 1.50 -0.61 10.70
CA GLN A 57 2.87 -0.97 11.08
C GLN A 57 3.34 -2.29 10.47
N GLU A 58 2.44 -3.14 9.98
CA GLU A 58 2.81 -4.36 9.25
C GLU A 58 3.15 -4.05 7.79
N LEU A 59 2.54 -3.01 7.22
CA LEU A 59 2.70 -2.61 5.83
C LEU A 59 3.84 -1.61 5.62
N PHE A 60 4.03 -0.67 6.56
CA PHE A 60 4.93 0.47 6.42
C PHE A 60 5.96 0.54 7.56
N ASP A 61 7.15 1.04 7.25
CA ASP A 61 8.17 1.41 8.23
C ASP A 61 7.91 2.84 8.78
N PRO A 62 8.66 3.28 9.83
CA PRO A 62 8.45 4.59 10.42
C PRO A 62 8.58 5.77 9.44
N GLU A 63 9.39 5.61 8.40
CA GLU A 63 9.59 6.61 7.33
C GLU A 63 8.43 6.62 6.31
N GLY A 64 7.51 5.66 6.40
CA GLY A 64 6.35 5.53 5.51
C GLY A 64 6.65 4.75 4.24
N MET A 65 7.79 4.08 4.14
CA MET A 65 8.11 3.22 3.00
C MET A 65 7.49 1.83 3.22
N ALA A 66 7.03 1.20 2.13
CA ALA A 66 6.42 -0.12 2.21
C ALA A 66 7.47 -1.16 2.64
N LYS A 67 7.25 -1.89 3.73
CA LYS A 67 8.20 -2.88 4.26
C LYS A 67 8.51 -3.95 3.22
N LEU A 68 9.76 -4.40 3.18
CA LEU A 68 10.15 -5.54 2.36
C LEU A 68 9.54 -6.82 2.95
N ALA A 69 9.14 -7.73 2.06
CA ALA A 69 8.45 -8.95 2.41
C ALA A 69 9.39 -10.10 2.78
#